data_AF-A0A7S6M866-F1
#
_entry.id   AF-A0A7S6M866-F1
#
_cell.length_a   1.000
_cell.length_b   1.000
_cell.length_c   1.000
_cell.angle_alpha   90.00
_cell.angle_beta   90.00
_cell.angle_gamma   90.00
#
_symmetry.space_group_name_H-M   'P 1'
#
loop_
_entity.id
_entity.type
_entity.pdbx_description
1 polymer ?
#
loop_
_entity_poly.entity_id
_entity_poly.type
_entity_poly.pdbx_seq_one_letter_code
_entity_poly.pdbx_strand_id
1 'polypeptide(L)'
;MLRFALTAATTAALGWTLTFGLPAAIAQDAPKPATGASTAPAAPTAPAPVARSGGFSGRYRLGPEKAMVRIVLFAGYQCPLCKNVEVEAMKLARSRSDVALWVRHFPMCPDCNPGAPNMHPNGCWAARAAEAAAMLHGVEGFWRMHEWLFSVNGAFTDPQIEAQINAFGWDWQAFKAAMQGPQTLENVKADIAAATTLGLHYTPMAFVNGVEIKGVTTVGQALTRAVEEVVKLNPPPAGPELDSPPPAADKYVDDWRQARVAPIVPDGSDWSLGPADATASVIVFGDYQQPNTRELWQSLRSYAADKRNLRMHFRHFPFNATCNKQVKNPNGNTRFGCDAARAAEAAGQMGGVTAFWAMHDFLLANQQSFSPELWKQAAVACGLNPDAHAEQMNADSVRAAIEEDIDAAVRMGLTGVPWIFVNQKPIPRWRLDGAKEPILKRIIDEVTAPKK
;
A
#
# COMPACT_ATOMS: atom_id res chain seq x y z
N MET A 1 76.27 0.76 18.63
CA MET A 1 75.70 0.32 19.93
C MET A 1 74.75 -0.84 19.61
N LEU A 2 75.27 -2.08 19.65
CA LEU A 2 75.09 -3.09 20.73
C LEU A 2 73.62 -3.53 20.91
N ARG A 3 73.21 -4.81 20.95
CA ARG A 3 73.85 -6.13 20.75
C ARG A 3 72.70 -7.19 20.84
N PHE A 4 72.68 -8.18 19.94
CA PHE A 4 72.51 -9.66 20.14
C PHE A 4 71.35 -10.22 21.04
N ALA A 5 70.72 -11.38 20.81
CA ALA A 5 71.25 -12.67 20.33
C ALA A 5 70.17 -13.78 20.15
N LEU A 6 70.47 -14.75 19.23
CA LEU A 6 70.31 -16.22 19.27
C LEU A 6 68.89 -16.87 19.36
N THR A 7 68.54 -18.03 18.78
CA THR A 7 69.31 -19.20 18.24
C THR A 7 68.42 -20.10 17.36
N ALA A 8 69.04 -20.89 16.49
CA ALA A 8 68.47 -21.91 15.61
C ALA A 8 68.46 -23.33 16.23
N ALA A 9 67.66 -24.26 15.66
CA ALA A 9 68.00 -25.70 15.61
C ALA A 9 67.26 -26.43 14.47
N THR A 10 67.99 -27.36 13.85
CA THR A 10 67.79 -28.15 12.63
C THR A 10 67.27 -29.57 12.87
N THR A 11 66.70 -30.24 11.85
CA THR A 11 66.98 -31.64 11.39
C THR A 11 66.04 -31.96 10.20
N ALA A 12 66.51 -32.25 8.97
CA ALA A 12 67.17 -33.44 8.42
C ALA A 12 66.19 -34.35 7.64
N ALA A 13 66.48 -34.52 6.34
CA ALA A 13 65.77 -35.35 5.37
C ALA A 13 66.26 -36.80 5.37
N LEU A 14 65.45 -37.74 4.87
CA LEU A 14 65.88 -38.98 4.22
C LEU A 14 64.72 -39.55 3.39
N GLY A 15 64.96 -39.71 2.09
CA GLY A 15 64.01 -40.27 1.13
C GLY A 15 64.20 -41.76 0.90
N TRP A 16 63.18 -42.41 0.35
CA TRP A 16 63.27 -43.73 -0.29
C TRP A 16 62.56 -43.65 -1.65
N THR A 17 63.32 -43.94 -2.70
CA THR A 17 62.89 -44.13 -4.08
C THR A 17 62.45 -45.58 -4.30
N LEU A 18 61.36 -45.79 -5.05
CA LEU A 18 61.10 -47.03 -5.78
C LEU A 18 60.55 -46.70 -7.17
N THR A 19 61.37 -46.98 -8.17
CA THR A 19 61.10 -47.03 -9.61
C THR A 19 60.19 -48.20 -9.96
N PHE A 20 59.34 -48.08 -10.99
CA PHE A 20 59.25 -49.02 -12.13
C PHE A 20 58.41 -48.39 -13.27
N GLY A 21 58.81 -48.66 -14.51
CA GLY A 21 58.48 -47.88 -15.71
C GLY A 21 57.18 -48.21 -16.46
N LEU A 22 56.97 -47.39 -17.52
CA LEU A 22 55.84 -47.36 -18.45
C LEU A 22 55.59 -48.68 -19.21
N PRO A 23 54.39 -48.85 -19.78
CA PRO A 23 54.31 -48.66 -21.24
C PRO A 23 53.07 -47.86 -21.73
N ALA A 24 53.35 -47.11 -22.80
CA ALA A 24 52.55 -46.72 -23.97
C ALA A 24 51.04 -46.43 -23.90
N ALA A 25 50.69 -45.32 -24.55
CA ALA A 25 49.38 -44.75 -24.77
C ALA A 25 48.38 -45.66 -25.49
N ILE A 26 47.12 -45.58 -25.05
CA ILE A 26 45.93 -45.82 -25.88
C ILE A 26 44.98 -44.66 -25.62
N ALA A 27 44.67 -43.91 -26.68
CA ALA A 27 43.65 -42.87 -26.69
C ALA A 27 42.27 -43.52 -26.72
N GLN A 28 41.40 -43.24 -25.73
CA GLN A 28 39.96 -43.51 -25.81
C GLN A 28 39.16 -42.41 -25.07
N ASP A 29 38.45 -41.65 -25.89
CA ASP A 29 37.15 -40.99 -25.71
C ASP A 29 36.81 -40.26 -24.41
N ALA A 30 36.77 -38.92 -24.55
CA ALA A 30 36.09 -38.01 -23.64
C ALA A 30 34.58 -38.34 -23.55
N PRO A 31 33.98 -38.29 -22.34
CA PRO A 31 32.55 -38.52 -22.19
C PRO A 31 31.75 -37.39 -22.85
N LYS A 32 30.88 -37.81 -23.78
CA LYS A 32 29.89 -37.00 -24.50
C LYS A 32 28.97 -36.23 -23.54
N PRO A 33 28.61 -34.96 -23.80
CA PRO A 33 27.68 -34.22 -22.98
C PRO A 33 26.29 -34.86 -23.03
N ALA A 34 25.76 -35.19 -21.87
CA ALA A 34 24.40 -35.72 -21.72
C ALA A 34 23.39 -34.61 -22.03
N THR A 35 22.74 -34.72 -23.18
CA THR A 35 21.49 -34.02 -23.51
C THR A 35 20.35 -34.65 -22.71
N GLY A 36 20.10 -34.13 -21.52
CA GLY A 36 18.90 -34.42 -20.73
C GLY A 36 18.12 -33.13 -20.54
N ALA A 37 17.06 -32.94 -21.35
CA ALA A 37 16.10 -31.88 -21.16
C ALA A 37 15.35 -32.10 -19.83
N SER A 38 15.73 -31.33 -18.81
CA SER A 38 14.94 -31.22 -17.57
C SER A 38 13.88 -30.13 -17.78
N THR A 39 12.67 -30.55 -18.12
CA THR A 39 11.50 -29.67 -18.10
C THR A 39 11.07 -29.45 -16.65
N ALA A 40 11.66 -28.45 -16.00
CA ALA A 40 11.09 -27.89 -14.79
C ALA A 40 9.71 -27.28 -15.13
N PRO A 41 8.65 -27.52 -14.34
CA PRO A 41 7.37 -26.88 -14.54
C PRO A 41 7.57 -25.36 -14.47
N ALA A 42 7.20 -24.65 -15.54
CA ALA A 42 7.19 -23.20 -15.56
C ALA A 42 6.33 -22.71 -14.39
N ALA A 43 6.92 -21.90 -13.52
CA ALA A 43 6.18 -21.16 -12.51
C ALA A 43 5.04 -20.40 -13.21
N PRO A 44 3.82 -20.31 -12.63
CA PRO A 44 2.77 -19.50 -13.21
C PRO A 44 3.27 -18.05 -13.28
N THR A 45 3.64 -17.64 -14.48
CA THR A 45 3.79 -16.25 -14.87
C THR A 45 2.51 -15.56 -14.49
N ALA A 46 2.62 -14.48 -13.70
CA ALA A 46 1.50 -13.59 -13.48
C ALA A 46 0.89 -13.27 -14.85
N PRO A 47 -0.44 -13.31 -15.01
CA PRO A 47 -1.04 -12.98 -16.29
C PRO A 47 -0.52 -11.61 -16.72
N ALA A 48 0.03 -11.55 -17.93
CA ALA A 48 0.32 -10.29 -18.59
C ALA A 48 -0.93 -9.40 -18.49
N PRO A 49 -0.78 -8.08 -18.29
CA PRO A 49 -1.93 -7.19 -18.28
C PRO A 49 -2.73 -7.47 -19.56
N VAL A 50 -3.96 -7.94 -19.39
CA VAL A 50 -4.86 -8.21 -20.51
C VAL A 50 -4.91 -6.91 -21.29
N ALA A 51 -4.38 -6.93 -22.53
CA ALA A 51 -4.43 -5.80 -23.42
C ALA A 51 -5.91 -5.40 -23.54
N ARG A 52 -6.26 -4.25 -22.96
CA ARG A 52 -7.63 -3.74 -22.95
C ARG A 52 -8.01 -3.44 -24.39
N SER A 53 -8.96 -4.17 -24.96
CA SER A 53 -9.65 -3.73 -26.16
C SER A 53 -10.32 -2.39 -25.83
N GLY A 54 -9.74 -1.26 -26.28
CA GLY A 54 -10.30 0.09 -26.10
C GLY A 54 -9.54 1.06 -25.18
N GLY A 55 -8.30 0.76 -24.78
CA GLY A 55 -7.44 1.71 -24.03
C GLY A 55 -7.86 1.95 -22.57
N PHE A 56 -7.31 3.00 -21.94
CA PHE A 56 -7.69 3.40 -20.57
C PHE A 56 -8.91 4.34 -20.60
N SER A 57 -10.09 3.73 -20.54
CA SER A 57 -11.39 4.41 -20.57
C SER A 57 -12.44 3.69 -19.71
N GLY A 58 -13.70 4.12 -19.81
CA GLY A 58 -14.88 3.40 -19.31
C GLY A 58 -15.81 2.97 -20.45
N ARG A 59 -16.94 2.34 -20.11
CA ARG A 59 -17.91 1.84 -21.11
C ARG A 59 -18.68 2.93 -21.84
N TYR A 60 -18.94 4.05 -21.15
CA TYR A 60 -19.82 5.12 -21.64
C TYR A 60 -19.10 6.44 -21.67
N ARG A 61 -19.05 7.07 -22.85
CA ARG A 61 -18.33 8.31 -23.12
C ARG A 61 -19.30 9.48 -23.13
N LEU A 62 -18.91 10.59 -22.51
CA LEU A 62 -19.46 11.93 -22.79
C LEU A 62 -18.39 12.74 -23.52
N GLY A 63 -18.76 13.41 -24.61
CA GLY A 63 -17.81 14.16 -25.45
C GLY A 63 -17.26 13.38 -26.65
N PRO A 64 -16.24 13.93 -27.35
CA PRO A 64 -15.77 13.43 -28.63
C PRO A 64 -15.01 12.10 -28.51
N GLU A 65 -14.95 11.32 -29.60
CA GLU A 65 -14.22 10.05 -29.65
C GLU A 65 -12.71 10.23 -29.49
N LYS A 66 -12.17 11.29 -30.11
CA LYS A 66 -10.80 11.75 -29.92
C LYS A 66 -10.85 13.10 -29.25
N ALA A 67 -10.22 13.20 -28.09
CA ALA A 67 -10.21 14.40 -27.28
C ALA A 67 -8.78 14.84 -27.01
N MET A 68 -8.57 16.16 -26.93
CA MET A 68 -7.31 16.72 -26.42
C MET A 68 -7.10 16.28 -24.96
N VAL A 69 -8.21 16.25 -24.22
CA VAL A 69 -8.27 15.96 -22.79
C VAL A 69 -9.23 14.80 -22.56
N ARG A 70 -8.75 13.73 -21.95
CA ARG A 70 -9.52 12.53 -21.61
C ARG A 70 -9.55 12.37 -20.10
N ILE A 71 -10.74 12.42 -19.52
CA ILE A 71 -10.96 12.28 -18.09
C ILE A 71 -11.53 10.90 -17.80
N VAL A 72 -10.89 10.14 -16.92
CA VAL A 72 -11.46 8.90 -16.36
C VAL A 72 -11.66 9.09 -14.86
N LEU A 73 -12.90 8.97 -14.40
CA LEU A 73 -13.28 9.13 -12.99
C LEU A 73 -13.78 7.80 -12.42
N PHE A 74 -13.11 7.28 -11.40
CA PHE A 74 -13.63 6.21 -10.56
C PHE A 74 -14.43 6.81 -9.40
N ALA A 75 -15.72 6.47 -9.30
CA ALA A 75 -16.64 7.07 -8.35
C ALA A 75 -17.70 6.08 -7.85
N GLY A 76 -18.35 6.45 -6.74
CA GLY A 76 -19.56 5.80 -6.23
C GLY A 76 -20.68 6.82 -6.01
N TYR A 77 -21.92 6.46 -6.33
CA TYR A 77 -23.05 7.41 -6.33
C TYR A 77 -23.48 7.91 -4.94
N GLN A 78 -23.18 7.15 -3.88
CA GLN A 78 -23.46 7.56 -2.50
C GLN A 78 -22.32 8.33 -1.82
N CYS A 79 -21.20 8.51 -2.50
CA CYS A 79 -20.02 9.18 -1.97
C CYS A 79 -20.14 10.71 -2.16
N PRO A 80 -20.23 11.51 -1.08
CA PRO A 80 -20.40 12.96 -1.21
C PRO A 80 -19.20 13.65 -1.88
N LEU A 81 -17.98 13.18 -1.61
CA LEU A 81 -16.78 13.70 -2.25
C LEU A 81 -16.77 13.40 -3.76
N CYS A 82 -17.30 12.25 -4.15
CA CYS A 82 -17.40 11.84 -5.54
C CYS A 82 -18.39 12.71 -6.31
N LYS A 83 -19.51 13.08 -5.68
CA LYS A 83 -20.47 14.04 -6.24
C LYS A 83 -19.82 15.39 -6.54
N ASN A 84 -18.97 15.91 -5.66
CA ASN A 84 -18.27 17.18 -5.89
C ASN A 84 -17.34 17.12 -7.11
N VAL A 85 -16.57 16.03 -7.23
CA VAL A 85 -15.65 15.82 -8.36
C VAL A 85 -16.40 15.53 -9.65
N GLU A 86 -17.54 14.84 -9.59
CA GLU A 86 -18.40 14.59 -10.74
C GLU A 86 -19.00 15.88 -11.30
N VAL A 87 -19.48 16.79 -10.45
CA VAL A 87 -20.03 18.09 -10.89
C VAL A 87 -18.97 18.87 -11.68
N GLU A 88 -17.73 18.84 -11.21
CA GLU A 88 -16.60 19.45 -11.92
C GLU A 88 -16.32 18.77 -13.26
N ALA A 89 -16.21 17.44 -13.27
CA ALA A 89 -15.93 16.65 -14.47
C ALA A 89 -17.02 16.82 -15.55
N MET A 90 -18.30 16.78 -15.16
CA MET A 90 -19.44 16.99 -16.05
C MET A 90 -19.46 18.39 -16.64
N LYS A 91 -19.17 19.41 -15.83
CA LYS A 91 -19.05 20.79 -16.31
C LYS A 91 -17.98 20.90 -17.39
N LEU A 92 -16.80 20.32 -17.17
CA LEU A 92 -15.70 20.32 -18.14
C LEU A 92 -16.11 19.62 -19.45
N ALA A 93 -16.68 18.42 -19.37
CA ALA A 93 -17.09 17.65 -20.54
C ALA A 93 -18.24 18.29 -21.34
N ARG A 94 -19.17 19.01 -20.69
CA ARG A 94 -20.30 19.67 -21.35
C ARG A 94 -19.96 21.03 -21.94
N SER A 95 -19.07 21.77 -21.29
CA SER A 95 -18.72 23.14 -21.72
C SER A 95 -17.59 23.19 -22.74
N ARG A 96 -16.93 22.05 -23.01
CA ARG A 96 -15.77 22.00 -23.89
C ARG A 96 -15.90 20.88 -24.93
N SER A 97 -15.68 21.23 -26.20
CA SER A 97 -15.69 20.26 -27.30
C SER A 97 -14.41 19.43 -27.41
N ASP A 98 -13.38 19.73 -26.60
CA ASP A 98 -12.07 19.08 -26.61
C ASP A 98 -11.84 18.14 -25.40
N VAL A 99 -12.85 17.97 -24.54
CA VAL A 99 -12.84 17.10 -23.36
C VAL A 99 -13.76 15.91 -23.57
N ALA A 100 -13.25 14.70 -23.34
CA ALA A 100 -14.05 13.49 -23.19
C ALA A 100 -14.00 12.99 -21.74
N LEU A 101 -15.12 12.46 -21.25
CA LEU A 101 -15.27 11.94 -19.90
C LEU A 101 -15.81 10.51 -19.94
N TRP A 102 -15.21 9.67 -19.09
CA TRP A 102 -15.71 8.35 -18.72
C TRP A 102 -15.81 8.24 -17.21
N VAL A 103 -16.87 7.59 -16.73
CA VAL A 103 -17.02 7.22 -15.32
C VAL A 103 -16.94 5.70 -15.18
N ARG A 104 -16.27 5.26 -14.13
CA ARG A 104 -16.14 3.86 -13.74
C ARG A 104 -16.61 3.66 -12.30
N HIS A 105 -17.24 2.52 -12.05
CA HIS A 105 -17.87 2.25 -10.77
C HIS A 105 -16.89 1.71 -9.73
N PHE A 106 -16.90 2.31 -8.54
CA PHE A 106 -16.23 1.76 -7.36
C PHE A 106 -17.12 1.98 -6.12
N PRO A 107 -18.15 1.15 -5.95
CA PRO A 107 -19.04 1.23 -4.80
C PRO A 107 -18.30 0.80 -3.52
N MET A 108 -18.60 1.50 -2.43
CA MET A 108 -18.02 1.27 -1.10
C MET A 108 -18.97 0.45 -0.23
N CYS A 109 -19.23 -0.76 -0.69
CA CYS A 109 -20.04 -1.75 0.00
C CYS A 109 -19.63 -3.16 -0.41
N PRO A 110 -19.81 -4.15 0.47
CA PRO A 110 -19.37 -5.52 0.23
C PRO A 110 -20.14 -6.23 -0.91
N ASP A 111 -21.36 -5.82 -1.22
CA ASP A 111 -22.26 -6.51 -2.17
C ASP A 111 -21.65 -6.70 -3.57
N CYS A 112 -21.03 -5.63 -4.10
CA CYS A 112 -20.31 -5.66 -5.38
C CYS A 112 -18.79 -5.65 -5.17
N ASN A 113 -18.31 -5.11 -4.04
CA ASN A 113 -16.90 -4.89 -3.73
C ASN A 113 -16.55 -5.52 -2.37
N PRO A 114 -16.33 -6.85 -2.30
CA PRO A 114 -16.13 -7.56 -1.03
C PRO A 114 -14.96 -7.06 -0.19
N GLY A 115 -13.99 -6.36 -0.80
CA GLY A 115 -12.84 -5.76 -0.11
C GLY A 115 -13.10 -4.37 0.48
N ALA A 116 -14.27 -3.77 0.23
CA ALA A 116 -14.61 -2.44 0.74
C ALA A 116 -15.42 -2.51 2.05
N PRO A 117 -15.21 -1.57 2.98
CA PRO A 117 -16.09 -1.41 4.14
C PRO A 117 -17.49 -0.99 3.70
N ASN A 118 -18.51 -1.37 4.47
CA ASN A 118 -19.90 -1.02 4.18
C ASN A 118 -20.23 0.43 4.58
N MET A 119 -19.70 1.41 3.83
CA MET A 119 -19.95 2.84 4.06
C MET A 119 -21.14 3.36 3.26
N HIS A 120 -21.41 2.74 2.11
CA HIS A 120 -22.41 3.15 1.14
C HIS A 120 -23.28 1.94 0.75
N PRO A 121 -24.26 1.54 1.58
CA PRO A 121 -24.97 0.26 1.45
C PRO A 121 -25.80 0.10 0.17
N ASN A 122 -26.20 1.18 -0.49
CA ASN A 122 -26.89 1.15 -1.79
C ASN A 122 -25.94 1.30 -2.99
N GLY A 123 -24.63 1.41 -2.75
CA GLY A 123 -23.64 1.74 -3.78
C GLY A 123 -23.60 0.74 -4.93
N CYS A 124 -23.68 -0.55 -4.62
CA CYS A 124 -23.73 -1.63 -5.62
C CYS A 124 -24.98 -1.52 -6.50
N TRP A 125 -26.16 -1.32 -5.90
CA TRP A 125 -27.42 -1.16 -6.64
C TRP A 125 -27.44 0.11 -7.48
N ALA A 126 -26.92 1.23 -6.97
CA ALA A 126 -26.78 2.45 -7.75
C ALA A 126 -25.87 2.28 -8.97
N ALA A 127 -24.72 1.60 -8.81
CA ALA A 127 -23.85 1.28 -9.94
C ALA A 127 -24.55 0.39 -10.97
N ARG A 128 -25.27 -0.64 -10.52
CA ARG A 128 -26.03 -1.54 -11.39
C ARG A 128 -27.20 -0.87 -12.09
N ALA A 129 -27.83 0.12 -11.47
CA ALA A 129 -28.88 0.93 -12.09
C ALA A 129 -28.34 1.73 -13.27
N ALA A 130 -27.15 2.32 -13.15
CA ALA A 130 -26.49 3.02 -14.26
C ALA A 130 -26.18 2.07 -15.43
N GLU A 131 -25.64 0.88 -15.14
CA GLU A 131 -25.39 -0.16 -16.15
C GLU A 131 -26.68 -0.64 -16.82
N ALA A 132 -27.76 -0.86 -16.05
CA ALA A 132 -29.05 -1.26 -16.59
C ALA A 132 -29.63 -0.22 -17.56
N ALA A 133 -29.56 1.06 -17.19
CA ALA A 133 -30.00 2.15 -18.06
C ALA A 133 -29.20 2.15 -19.37
N ALA A 134 -27.90 1.87 -19.30
CA ALA A 134 -27.04 1.82 -20.46
C ALA A 134 -27.30 0.60 -21.36
N MET A 135 -27.57 -0.57 -20.77
CA MET A 135 -27.90 -1.78 -21.51
C MET A 135 -29.22 -1.64 -22.29
N LEU A 136 -30.20 -0.95 -21.71
CA LEU A 136 -31.54 -0.80 -22.30
C LEU A 136 -31.66 0.41 -23.22
N HIS A 137 -30.93 1.49 -22.92
CA HIS A 137 -31.11 2.80 -23.57
C HIS A 137 -29.79 3.45 -24.04
N GLY A 138 -28.71 2.67 -24.12
CA GLY A 138 -27.43 3.10 -24.66
C GLY A 138 -26.72 4.18 -23.83
N VAL A 139 -25.78 4.89 -24.46
CA VAL A 139 -24.96 5.92 -23.79
C VAL A 139 -25.81 7.05 -23.21
N GLU A 140 -26.88 7.45 -23.89
CA GLU A 140 -27.81 8.46 -23.37
C GLU A 140 -28.54 7.99 -22.11
N GLY A 141 -28.96 6.72 -22.10
CA GLY A 141 -29.54 6.06 -20.93
C GLY A 141 -28.62 6.09 -19.72
N PHE A 142 -27.34 5.74 -19.93
CA PHE A 142 -26.32 5.80 -18.87
C PHE A 142 -26.25 7.19 -18.25
N TRP A 143 -26.06 8.24 -19.05
CA TRP A 143 -25.86 9.60 -18.53
C TRP A 143 -27.11 10.18 -17.88
N ARG A 144 -28.30 9.89 -18.42
CA ARG A 144 -29.57 10.30 -17.81
C ARG A 144 -29.76 9.66 -16.42
N MET A 145 -29.43 8.37 -16.29
CA MET A 145 -29.48 7.68 -15.01
C MET A 145 -28.36 8.15 -14.05
N HIS A 146 -27.15 8.36 -14.56
CA HIS A 146 -25.99 8.86 -13.82
C HIS A 146 -26.29 10.18 -13.09
N GLU A 147 -26.86 11.15 -13.80
CA GLU A 147 -27.24 12.45 -13.23
C GLU A 147 -28.32 12.29 -12.15
N TRP A 148 -29.34 11.46 -12.41
CA TRP A 148 -30.37 11.21 -11.41
C TRP A 148 -29.80 10.56 -10.15
N LEU A 149 -28.95 9.53 -10.31
CA LEU A 149 -28.33 8.84 -9.17
C LEU A 149 -27.53 9.81 -8.30
N PHE A 150 -26.71 10.71 -8.87
CA PHE A 150 -26.04 11.73 -8.07
C PHE A 150 -26.99 12.76 -7.47
N SER A 151 -28.10 13.09 -8.15
CA SER A 151 -29.11 14.01 -7.61
C SER A 151 -29.75 13.48 -6.32
N VAL A 152 -29.97 12.16 -6.23
CA VAL A 152 -30.52 11.48 -5.03
C VAL A 152 -29.44 10.87 -4.13
N ASN A 153 -28.17 11.27 -4.32
CA ASN A 153 -27.01 10.75 -3.58
C ASN A 153 -26.92 9.22 -3.58
N GLY A 154 -27.31 8.57 -4.68
CA GLY A 154 -27.32 7.13 -4.86
C GLY A 154 -28.17 6.38 -3.85
N ALA A 155 -29.05 7.06 -3.12
CA ALA A 155 -29.89 6.50 -2.07
C ALA A 155 -31.34 6.47 -2.56
N PHE A 156 -31.84 5.27 -2.84
CA PHE A 156 -33.20 5.08 -3.31
C PHE A 156 -33.78 3.76 -2.82
N THR A 157 -35.11 3.70 -2.74
CA THR A 157 -35.89 2.47 -2.56
C THR A 157 -36.46 1.98 -3.89
N ASP A 158 -36.93 0.73 -3.96
CA ASP A 158 -37.63 0.18 -5.13
C ASP A 158 -38.74 1.12 -5.66
N PRO A 159 -39.67 1.65 -4.83
CA PRO A 159 -40.68 2.60 -5.32
C PRO A 159 -40.13 3.90 -5.90
N GLN A 160 -39.00 4.41 -5.38
CA GLN A 160 -38.41 5.67 -5.83
C GLN A 160 -37.73 5.51 -7.19
N ILE A 161 -36.97 4.43 -7.38
CA ILE A 161 -36.38 4.14 -8.69
C ILE A 161 -37.47 3.77 -9.69
N GLU A 162 -38.50 3.01 -9.32
CA GLU A 162 -39.64 2.72 -10.19
C GLU A 162 -40.32 3.99 -10.70
N ALA A 163 -40.64 4.92 -9.80
CA ALA A 163 -41.22 6.21 -10.17
C ALA A 163 -40.31 6.98 -11.15
N GLN A 164 -38.99 6.96 -10.94
CA GLN A 164 -38.05 7.62 -11.83
C GLN A 164 -37.97 6.95 -13.21
N ILE A 165 -37.92 5.61 -13.27
CA ILE A 165 -37.89 4.85 -14.51
C ILE A 165 -39.14 5.12 -15.33
N ASN A 166 -40.32 5.14 -14.69
CA ASN A 166 -41.57 5.53 -15.32
C ASN A 166 -41.54 6.99 -15.81
N ALA A 167 -40.98 7.92 -15.02
CA ALA A 167 -40.81 9.32 -15.41
C ALA A 167 -39.84 9.50 -16.59
N PHE A 168 -38.89 8.58 -16.78
CA PHE A 168 -38.04 8.53 -17.96
C PHE A 168 -38.76 8.00 -19.21
N GLY A 169 -39.94 7.40 -19.05
CA GLY A 169 -40.70 6.73 -20.11
C GLY A 169 -40.20 5.32 -20.39
N TRP A 170 -39.54 4.68 -19.43
CA TRP A 170 -38.93 3.36 -19.57
C TRP A 170 -39.76 2.29 -18.85
N ASP A 171 -39.67 1.05 -19.32
CA ASP A 171 -40.40 -0.08 -18.70
C ASP A 171 -39.71 -0.52 -17.40
N TRP A 172 -40.42 -0.39 -16.27
CA TRP A 172 -39.89 -0.73 -14.96
C TRP A 172 -39.51 -2.21 -14.83
N GLN A 173 -40.29 -3.14 -15.39
CA GLN A 173 -40.03 -4.57 -15.22
C GLN A 173 -38.77 -4.98 -15.97
N ALA A 174 -38.58 -4.49 -17.20
CA ALA A 174 -37.38 -4.67 -18.00
C ALA A 174 -36.16 -4.03 -17.31
N PHE A 175 -36.32 -2.82 -16.76
CA PHE A 175 -35.26 -2.14 -16.03
C PHE A 175 -34.84 -2.91 -14.78
N LYS A 176 -35.80 -3.32 -13.95
CA LYS A 176 -35.56 -4.09 -12.73
C LYS A 176 -34.85 -5.41 -13.04
N ALA A 177 -35.31 -6.13 -14.08
CA ALA A 177 -34.69 -7.36 -14.53
C ALA A 177 -33.23 -7.13 -14.99
N ALA A 178 -32.95 -6.09 -15.78
CA ALA A 178 -31.60 -5.75 -16.21
C ALA A 178 -30.69 -5.37 -15.01
N MET A 179 -31.20 -4.54 -14.10
CA MET A 179 -30.49 -4.11 -12.88
C MET A 179 -30.12 -5.30 -11.99
N GLN A 180 -31.02 -6.29 -11.86
CA GLN A 180 -30.78 -7.51 -11.06
C GLN A 180 -30.01 -8.59 -11.82
N GLY A 181 -29.88 -8.48 -13.15
CA GLY A 181 -29.20 -9.45 -14.01
C GLY A 181 -27.68 -9.51 -13.82
N PRO A 182 -27.05 -10.65 -14.15
CA PRO A 182 -25.62 -10.88 -13.90
C PRO A 182 -24.70 -9.90 -14.65
N GLN A 183 -25.07 -9.45 -15.85
CA GLN A 183 -24.24 -8.57 -16.67
C GLN A 183 -23.92 -7.22 -15.99
N THR A 184 -24.90 -6.62 -15.30
CA THR A 184 -24.66 -5.35 -14.59
C THR A 184 -23.69 -5.55 -13.41
N LEU A 185 -23.76 -6.69 -12.73
CA LEU A 185 -22.80 -7.04 -11.69
C LEU A 185 -21.39 -7.26 -12.26
N GLU A 186 -21.27 -7.97 -13.38
CA GLU A 186 -20.00 -8.22 -14.05
C GLU A 186 -19.33 -6.92 -14.50
N ASN A 187 -20.10 -6.00 -15.08
CA ASN A 187 -19.60 -4.68 -15.50
C ASN A 187 -19.06 -3.88 -14.31
N VAL A 188 -19.79 -3.85 -13.19
CA VAL A 188 -19.36 -3.17 -11.96
C VAL A 188 -18.10 -3.85 -11.38
N LYS A 189 -18.05 -5.18 -11.34
CA LYS A 189 -16.86 -5.93 -10.89
C LYS A 189 -15.64 -5.69 -11.77
N ALA A 190 -15.82 -5.54 -13.09
CA ALA A 190 -14.74 -5.21 -14.00
C ALA A 190 -14.15 -3.81 -13.75
N ASP A 191 -14.98 -2.84 -13.36
CA ASP A 191 -14.51 -1.53 -12.93
C ASP A 191 -13.78 -1.57 -11.60
N ILE A 192 -14.31 -2.29 -10.62
CA ILE A 192 -13.65 -2.49 -9.33
C ILE A 192 -12.28 -3.13 -9.54
N ALA A 193 -12.20 -4.22 -10.32
CA ALA A 193 -10.94 -4.90 -10.61
C ALA A 193 -9.92 -3.96 -11.25
N ALA A 194 -10.33 -3.17 -12.26
CA ALA A 194 -9.45 -2.20 -12.90
C ALA A 194 -8.99 -1.11 -11.92
N ALA A 195 -9.87 -0.61 -11.07
CA ALA A 195 -9.51 0.38 -10.07
C ALA A 195 -8.50 -0.18 -9.05
N THR A 196 -8.70 -1.42 -8.60
CA THR A 196 -7.78 -2.11 -7.68
C THR A 196 -6.39 -2.26 -8.29
N THR A 197 -6.27 -2.55 -9.59
CA THR A 197 -4.95 -2.61 -10.27
C THR A 197 -4.21 -1.27 -10.27
N LEU A 198 -4.94 -0.16 -10.15
CA LEU A 198 -4.40 1.20 -10.06
C LEU A 198 -4.21 1.65 -8.60
N GLY A 199 -4.53 0.79 -7.64
CA GLY A 199 -4.34 1.03 -6.22
C GLY A 199 -5.48 1.84 -5.62
N LEU A 200 -6.67 1.84 -6.22
CA LEU A 200 -7.84 2.48 -5.65
C LEU A 200 -8.33 1.69 -4.44
N HIS A 201 -8.36 2.35 -3.29
CA HIS A 201 -9.04 1.84 -2.09
C HIS A 201 -10.17 2.77 -1.66
N TYR A 202 -10.07 4.07 -1.98
CA TYR A 202 -11.07 5.07 -1.67
C TYR A 202 -11.39 5.97 -2.85
N THR A 203 -12.68 6.18 -3.10
CA THR A 203 -13.15 7.11 -4.13
C THR A 203 -13.22 8.54 -3.61
N PRO A 204 -13.16 9.53 -4.51
CA PRO A 204 -12.92 9.42 -5.96
C PRO A 204 -11.44 9.29 -6.31
N MET A 205 -11.16 8.73 -7.49
CA MET A 205 -9.85 8.79 -8.15
C MET A 205 -10.05 9.19 -9.60
N ALA A 206 -9.30 10.19 -10.05
CA ALA A 206 -9.47 10.77 -11.37
C ALA A 206 -8.15 10.83 -12.12
N PHE A 207 -8.23 10.70 -13.44
CA PHE A 207 -7.10 10.74 -14.34
C PHE A 207 -7.38 11.73 -15.46
N VAL A 208 -6.35 12.45 -15.91
CA VAL A 208 -6.36 13.26 -17.13
C VAL A 208 -5.26 12.75 -18.04
N ASN A 209 -5.61 12.28 -19.24
CA ASN A 209 -4.68 11.70 -20.22
C ASN A 209 -3.78 10.61 -19.60
N GLY A 210 -4.38 9.71 -18.82
CA GLY A 210 -3.68 8.61 -18.14
C GLY A 210 -2.85 9.02 -16.90
N VAL A 211 -2.77 10.31 -16.56
CA VAL A 211 -2.07 10.80 -15.36
C VAL A 211 -3.06 10.99 -14.22
N GLU A 212 -2.81 10.37 -13.07
CA GLU A 212 -3.66 10.52 -11.89
C GLU A 212 -3.59 11.95 -11.33
N ILE A 213 -4.74 12.53 -11.07
CA ILE A 213 -4.86 13.84 -10.43
C ILE A 213 -4.92 13.66 -8.91
N LYS A 214 -3.79 13.88 -8.24
CA LYS A 214 -3.69 13.84 -6.77
C LYS A 214 -4.46 14.99 -6.13
N GLY A 215 -4.99 14.75 -4.94
CA GLY A 215 -5.68 15.79 -4.17
C GLY A 215 -6.99 16.26 -4.81
N VAL A 216 -7.61 15.45 -5.67
CA VAL A 216 -8.85 15.81 -6.39
C VAL A 216 -10.01 16.22 -5.46
N THR A 217 -9.98 15.81 -4.20
CA THR A 217 -10.96 16.18 -3.16
C THR A 217 -10.47 17.27 -2.20
N THR A 218 -9.17 17.53 -2.13
CA THR A 218 -8.56 18.43 -1.13
C THR A 218 -8.10 19.75 -1.72
N VAL A 219 -7.84 19.78 -3.03
CA VAL A 219 -7.49 20.98 -3.78
C VAL A 219 -8.71 21.38 -4.60
N GLY A 220 -9.30 22.54 -4.26
CA GLY A 220 -10.45 23.05 -5.00
C GLY A 220 -10.15 23.19 -6.49
N GLN A 221 -11.03 22.63 -7.32
CA GLN A 221 -10.94 22.65 -8.79
C GLN A 221 -9.69 21.95 -9.37
N ALA A 222 -9.19 20.90 -8.72
CA ALA A 222 -8.00 20.18 -9.18
C ALA A 222 -8.12 19.65 -10.62
N LEU A 223 -9.30 19.13 -11.00
CA LEU A 223 -9.52 18.64 -12.37
C LEU A 223 -9.47 19.78 -13.38
N THR A 224 -10.16 20.88 -13.11
CA THR A 224 -10.20 22.06 -13.99
C THR A 224 -8.80 22.58 -14.24
N ARG A 225 -7.99 22.73 -13.18
CA ARG A 225 -6.59 23.16 -13.31
C ARG A 225 -5.77 22.18 -14.14
N ALA A 226 -5.89 20.88 -13.89
CA ALA A 226 -5.19 19.86 -14.67
C ALA A 226 -5.59 19.90 -16.15
N VAL A 227 -6.88 20.06 -16.45
CA VAL A 227 -7.39 20.24 -17.81
C VAL A 227 -6.82 21.50 -18.45
N GLU A 228 -6.81 22.63 -17.75
CA GLU A 228 -6.23 23.89 -18.24
C GLU A 228 -4.74 23.76 -18.55
N GLU A 229 -3.96 23.06 -17.71
CA GLU A 229 -2.55 22.80 -17.98
C GLU A 229 -2.35 21.93 -19.22
N VAL A 230 -3.15 20.87 -19.39
CA VAL A 230 -3.08 20.03 -20.60
C VAL A 230 -3.44 20.83 -21.85
N VAL A 231 -4.47 21.68 -21.78
CA VAL A 231 -4.90 22.52 -22.90
C VAL A 231 -3.80 23.49 -23.31
N LYS A 232 -3.04 24.06 -22.37
CA LYS A 232 -1.88 24.92 -22.67
C LYS A 232 -0.78 24.19 -23.45
N LEU A 233 -0.60 22.89 -23.20
CA LEU A 233 0.33 22.05 -23.96
C LEU A 233 -0.17 21.75 -25.39
N ASN A 234 -1.45 21.98 -25.66
CA ASN A 234 -2.10 21.78 -26.95
C ASN A 234 -1.77 20.41 -27.61
N PRO A 235 -1.95 19.28 -26.89
CA PRO A 235 -1.70 17.98 -27.48
C PRO A 235 -2.72 17.70 -28.60
N PRO A 236 -2.34 16.93 -29.62
CA PRO A 236 -3.30 16.53 -30.66
C PRO A 236 -4.43 15.71 -30.04
N PRO A 237 -5.69 15.84 -30.53
CA PRO A 237 -6.78 14.97 -30.10
C PRO A 237 -6.45 13.50 -30.33
N ALA A 238 -6.61 12.69 -29.28
CA ALA A 238 -6.31 11.27 -29.30
C ALA A 238 -7.38 10.46 -28.58
N GLY A 239 -7.41 9.15 -28.85
CA GLY A 239 -8.25 8.20 -28.13
C GLY A 239 -7.58 7.67 -26.85
N PRO A 240 -8.34 6.94 -26.01
CA PRO A 240 -7.87 6.41 -24.73
C PRO A 240 -6.80 5.31 -24.86
N GLU A 241 -6.53 4.80 -26.06
CA GLU A 241 -5.46 3.83 -26.34
C GLU A 241 -4.05 4.39 -26.04
N LEU A 242 -3.88 5.71 -25.99
CA LEU A 242 -2.62 6.35 -25.60
C LEU A 242 -2.46 6.55 -24.10
N ASP A 243 -3.54 6.34 -23.33
CA ASP A 243 -3.52 6.53 -21.89
C ASP A 243 -3.12 5.22 -21.21
N SER A 244 -2.00 5.23 -20.48
CA SER A 244 -1.50 4.06 -19.77
C SER A 244 -1.07 4.45 -18.36
N PRO A 245 -2.01 4.63 -17.42
CA PRO A 245 -1.65 4.89 -16.03
C PRO A 245 -0.77 3.75 -15.50
N PRO A 246 0.29 4.06 -14.74
CA PRO A 246 1.14 3.04 -14.16
C PRO A 246 0.34 2.17 -13.19
N PRO A 247 0.68 0.88 -13.04
CA PRO A 247 0.06 0.04 -12.04
C PRO A 247 0.35 0.57 -10.63
N ALA A 248 -0.50 0.21 -9.68
CA ALA A 248 -0.46 0.69 -8.30
C ALA A 248 0.95 0.63 -7.67
N ALA A 249 1.67 -0.45 -7.95
CA ALA A 249 2.96 -0.71 -7.33
C ALA A 249 4.01 0.33 -7.75
N ASP A 250 4.05 0.65 -9.05
CA ASP A 250 5.00 1.61 -9.61
C ASP A 250 4.63 3.02 -9.17
N LYS A 251 3.34 3.33 -9.21
CA LYS A 251 2.80 4.59 -8.68
C LYS A 251 3.20 4.82 -7.22
N TYR A 252 3.16 3.82 -6.34
CA TYR A 252 3.56 4.01 -4.93
C TYR A 252 5.07 4.22 -4.76
N VAL A 253 5.90 3.61 -5.60
CA VAL A 253 7.35 3.89 -5.62
C VAL A 253 7.59 5.31 -6.12
N ASP A 254 6.90 5.75 -7.18
CA ASP A 254 7.00 7.11 -7.70
C ASP A 254 6.49 8.17 -6.71
N ASP A 255 5.38 7.91 -6.03
CA ASP A 255 4.85 8.75 -4.95
C ASP A 255 5.92 8.93 -3.86
N TRP A 256 6.65 7.87 -3.48
CA TRP A 256 7.78 7.97 -2.53
C TRP A 256 8.97 8.75 -3.11
N ARG A 257 9.36 8.53 -4.37
CA ARG A 257 10.47 9.27 -5.02
C ARG A 257 10.22 10.77 -4.97
N GLN A 258 8.99 11.18 -5.29
CA GLN A 258 8.55 12.58 -5.34
C GLN A 258 8.16 13.15 -3.97
N ALA A 259 7.97 12.29 -2.97
CA ALA A 259 7.62 12.74 -1.63
C ALA A 259 8.71 13.65 -1.05
N ARG A 260 8.25 14.68 -0.33
CA ARG A 260 9.11 15.52 0.47
C ARG A 260 9.61 14.73 1.67
N VAL A 261 10.83 15.05 2.09
CA VAL A 261 11.37 14.60 3.38
C VAL A 261 10.45 15.13 4.48
N ALA A 262 9.92 14.24 5.30
CA ALA A 262 9.12 14.59 6.46
C ALA A 262 10.03 15.14 7.56
N PRO A 263 9.61 16.20 8.29
CA PRO A 263 10.41 16.80 9.36
C PRO A 263 10.30 15.96 10.64
N ILE A 264 10.81 14.72 10.61
CA ILE A 264 10.79 13.81 11.75
C ILE A 264 11.85 14.26 12.75
N VAL A 265 11.41 14.75 13.90
CA VAL A 265 12.30 15.13 15.01
C VAL A 265 12.91 13.86 15.61
N PRO A 266 14.24 13.78 15.83
CA PRO A 266 14.85 12.66 16.57
C PRO A 266 14.24 12.54 17.96
N ASP A 267 13.95 11.31 18.40
CA ASP A 267 13.48 10.99 19.75
C ASP A 267 14.65 10.86 20.74
N GLY A 268 14.36 11.05 22.03
CA GLY A 268 15.39 10.98 23.07
C GLY A 268 15.95 9.59 23.35
N SER A 269 15.20 8.53 23.04
CA SER A 269 15.57 7.15 23.38
C SER A 269 16.38 6.43 22.29
N ASP A 270 16.25 6.81 21.01
CA ASP A 270 16.88 6.21 19.81
C ASP A 270 17.18 4.70 19.92
N TRP A 271 16.13 3.89 20.03
CA TRP A 271 16.23 2.43 20.02
C TRP A 271 16.48 1.82 18.63
N SER A 272 17.29 2.45 17.79
CA SER A 272 17.53 1.98 16.42
C SER A 272 18.28 0.64 16.35
N LEU A 273 17.83 -0.24 15.45
CA LEU A 273 18.52 -1.48 15.09
C LEU A 273 19.30 -1.31 13.78
N GLY A 274 20.59 -1.64 13.80
CA GLY A 274 21.47 -1.59 12.62
C GLY A 274 22.45 -0.40 12.62
N PRO A 275 23.41 -0.37 11.67
CA PRO A 275 24.49 0.61 11.67
C PRO A 275 24.00 2.06 11.52
N ALA A 276 24.70 3.01 12.15
CA ALA A 276 24.35 4.44 12.05
C ALA A 276 24.61 5.02 10.65
N ASP A 277 25.49 4.40 9.87
CA ASP A 277 25.87 4.78 8.51
C ASP A 277 25.14 3.96 7.42
N ALA A 278 24.07 3.24 7.80
CA ALA A 278 23.24 2.50 6.86
C ALA A 278 22.66 3.41 5.75
N THR A 279 22.75 2.96 4.50
CA THR A 279 22.23 3.70 3.33
C THR A 279 20.72 3.91 3.39
N ALA A 280 19.98 2.94 3.93
CA ALA A 280 18.55 3.02 4.16
C ALA A 280 18.23 3.11 5.65
N SER A 281 17.42 4.09 6.03
CA SER A 281 16.78 4.19 7.34
C SER A 281 15.27 4.00 7.18
N VAL A 282 14.70 3.05 7.92
CA VAL A 282 13.25 2.80 7.99
C VAL A 282 12.76 3.21 9.37
N ILE A 283 11.84 4.18 9.43
CA ILE A 283 11.15 4.56 10.66
C ILE A 283 9.71 4.05 10.57
N VAL A 284 9.25 3.31 11.57
CA VAL A 284 7.88 2.82 11.68
C VAL A 284 7.23 3.43 12.92
N PHE A 285 6.17 4.21 12.73
CA PHE A 285 5.24 4.55 13.82
C PHE A 285 4.18 3.47 13.89
N GLY A 286 4.04 2.82 15.05
CA GLY A 286 3.19 1.64 15.19
C GLY A 286 2.56 1.44 16.55
N ASP A 287 1.57 0.57 16.56
CA ASP A 287 0.90 0.05 17.76
C ASP A 287 1.04 -1.48 17.78
N TYR A 288 1.39 -2.02 18.96
CA TYR A 288 1.64 -3.45 19.15
C TYR A 288 0.39 -4.34 19.07
N GLN A 289 -0.82 -3.81 19.21
CA GLN A 289 -2.10 -4.51 19.06
C GLN A 289 -2.69 -4.43 17.64
N GLN A 290 -2.13 -3.58 16.78
CA GLN A 290 -2.59 -3.45 15.40
C GLN A 290 -2.04 -4.57 14.50
N PRO A 291 -2.88 -5.42 13.88
CA PRO A 291 -2.42 -6.55 13.09
C PRO A 291 -1.55 -6.16 11.89
N ASN A 292 -1.85 -5.02 11.26
CA ASN A 292 -1.08 -4.50 10.12
C ASN A 292 0.35 -4.07 10.54
N THR A 293 0.52 -3.52 11.76
CA THR A 293 1.86 -3.23 12.31
C THR A 293 2.67 -4.51 12.48
N ARG A 294 2.05 -5.57 13.03
CA ARG A 294 2.70 -6.88 13.20
C ARG A 294 3.11 -7.47 11.85
N GLU A 295 2.20 -7.47 10.88
CA GLU A 295 2.47 -8.02 9.54
C GLU A 295 3.60 -7.27 8.84
N LEU A 296 3.57 -5.94 8.87
CA LEU A 296 4.64 -5.08 8.38
C LEU A 296 5.97 -5.45 9.02
N TRP A 297 6.01 -5.49 10.35
CA TRP A 297 7.24 -5.72 11.10
C TRP A 297 7.83 -7.10 10.82
N GLN A 298 7.01 -8.14 10.80
CA GLN A 298 7.46 -9.50 10.43
C GLN A 298 8.07 -9.53 9.03
N SER A 299 7.44 -8.86 8.07
CA SER A 299 7.94 -8.75 6.70
C SER A 299 9.28 -8.00 6.62
N LEU A 300 9.38 -6.88 7.36
CA LEU A 300 10.59 -6.06 7.41
C LEU A 300 11.75 -6.79 8.11
N ARG A 301 11.51 -7.43 9.26
CA ARG A 301 12.53 -8.20 10.00
C ARG A 301 13.09 -9.35 9.18
N SER A 302 12.21 -10.12 8.54
CA SER A 302 12.63 -11.22 7.67
C SER A 302 13.50 -10.71 6.52
N TYR A 303 13.19 -9.54 5.97
CA TYR A 303 13.94 -8.93 4.88
C TYR A 303 15.24 -8.27 5.33
N ALA A 304 15.30 -7.78 6.57
CA ALA A 304 16.47 -7.11 7.13
C ALA A 304 17.55 -8.06 7.65
N ALA A 305 17.25 -9.36 7.81
CA ALA A 305 18.09 -10.32 8.53
C ALA A 305 19.54 -10.41 8.00
N ASP A 306 19.76 -10.23 6.70
CA ASP A 306 21.04 -10.29 6.02
C ASP A 306 21.54 -8.92 5.49
N LYS A 307 20.76 -7.85 5.67
CA LYS A 307 21.06 -6.51 5.15
C LYS A 307 21.86 -5.70 6.17
N ARG A 308 23.14 -5.40 5.86
CA ARG A 308 24.00 -4.53 6.69
C ARG A 308 23.79 -3.04 6.44
N ASN A 309 23.14 -2.68 5.33
CA ASN A 309 22.92 -1.32 4.87
C ASN A 309 21.52 -0.77 5.23
N LEU A 310 20.88 -1.39 6.23
CA LEU A 310 19.55 -1.02 6.70
C LEU A 310 19.60 -0.71 8.21
N ARG A 311 19.10 0.47 8.59
CA ARG A 311 18.81 0.87 9.96
C ARG A 311 17.30 0.94 10.14
N MET A 312 16.78 0.35 11.20
CA MET A 312 15.35 0.32 11.51
C MET A 312 15.09 1.00 12.85
N HIS A 313 14.04 1.79 12.90
CA HIS A 313 13.61 2.49 14.11
C HIS A 313 12.10 2.32 14.29
N PHE A 314 11.67 2.06 15.52
CA PHE A 314 10.25 1.92 15.85
C PHE A 314 9.86 3.01 16.84
N ARG A 315 8.82 3.76 16.49
CA ARG A 315 8.25 4.84 17.31
C ARG A 315 6.84 4.49 17.72
N HIS A 316 6.50 4.80 18.96
CA HIS A 316 5.24 4.42 19.57
C HIS A 316 4.12 5.32 19.05
N PHE A 317 3.09 4.73 18.46
CA PHE A 317 1.82 5.40 18.22
C PHE A 317 0.67 4.51 18.72
N PRO A 318 0.47 4.42 20.04
CA PRO A 318 -0.60 3.62 20.62
C PRO A 318 -1.95 4.01 20.01
N PHE A 319 -2.67 3.05 19.44
CA PHE A 319 -3.97 3.26 18.81
C PHE A 319 -5.10 3.16 19.85
N ASN A 320 -4.91 3.84 20.99
CA ASN A 320 -5.88 3.92 22.08
C ASN A 320 -5.84 5.28 22.77
N ALA A 321 -6.94 5.66 23.41
CA ALA A 321 -7.09 6.98 24.01
C ALA A 321 -6.35 7.17 25.35
N THR A 322 -5.78 6.11 25.92
CA THR A 322 -5.15 6.15 27.25
C THR A 322 -3.89 7.02 27.28
N CYS A 323 -3.00 6.87 26.30
CA CYS A 323 -1.89 7.81 26.09
C CYS A 323 -1.99 8.61 24.78
N ASN A 324 -2.75 8.16 23.79
CA ASN A 324 -2.91 8.90 22.54
C ASN A 324 -4.31 9.51 22.44
N LYS A 325 -4.46 10.73 22.96
CA LYS A 325 -5.73 11.48 22.97
C LYS A 325 -6.27 11.81 21.57
N GLN A 326 -5.48 11.61 20.50
CA GLN A 326 -5.95 11.82 19.13
C GLN A 326 -6.87 10.70 18.64
N VAL A 327 -6.76 9.51 19.24
CA VAL A 327 -7.55 8.35 18.82
C VAL A 327 -8.95 8.47 19.41
N LYS A 328 -9.88 9.00 18.62
CA LYS A 328 -11.28 9.20 19.03
C LYS A 328 -12.16 7.95 18.87
N ASN A 329 -11.85 7.13 17.87
CA ASN A 329 -12.61 5.91 17.53
C ASN A 329 -11.62 4.78 17.26
N PRO A 330 -11.08 4.13 18.31
CA PRO A 330 -10.20 2.98 18.10
C PRO A 330 -10.99 1.86 17.40
N ASN A 331 -10.42 1.29 16.35
CA ASN A 331 -10.95 0.10 15.70
C ASN A 331 -10.29 -1.16 16.30
N GLY A 332 -11.07 -2.24 16.45
CA GLY A 332 -10.55 -3.49 17.01
C GLY A 332 -10.25 -3.43 18.52
N ASN A 333 -9.51 -4.44 19.01
CA ASN A 333 -9.13 -4.55 20.43
C ASN A 333 -7.77 -3.87 20.67
N THR A 334 -7.79 -2.58 21.01
CA THR A 334 -6.57 -1.77 21.28
C THR A 334 -6.42 -1.35 22.74
N ARG A 335 -7.13 -2.02 23.66
CA ARG A 335 -7.20 -1.62 25.07
C ARG A 335 -5.85 -1.52 25.79
N PHE A 336 -4.84 -2.26 25.34
CA PHE A 336 -3.49 -2.32 25.89
C PHE A 336 -2.42 -1.66 25.01
N GLY A 337 -2.78 -0.92 23.95
CA GLY A 337 -1.80 -0.28 23.07
C GLY A 337 -0.79 0.58 23.85
N CYS A 338 -1.30 1.32 24.84
CA CYS A 338 -0.47 2.12 25.74
C CYS A 338 0.43 1.28 26.66
N ASP A 339 -0.11 0.22 27.25
CA ASP A 339 0.64 -0.65 28.16
C ASP A 339 1.76 -1.40 27.42
N ALA A 340 1.49 -1.83 26.18
CA ALA A 340 2.49 -2.46 25.34
C ALA A 340 3.63 -1.50 24.95
N ALA A 341 3.30 -0.24 24.61
CA ALA A 341 4.32 0.79 24.37
C ALA A 341 5.16 1.06 25.63
N ARG A 342 4.51 1.18 26.80
CA ARG A 342 5.20 1.31 28.10
C ARG A 342 6.11 0.13 28.38
N ALA A 343 5.67 -1.10 28.11
CA ALA A 343 6.46 -2.30 28.31
C ALA A 343 7.74 -2.29 27.47
N ALA A 344 7.64 -1.96 26.18
CA ALA A 344 8.78 -1.85 25.28
C ALA A 344 9.75 -0.73 25.70
N GLU A 345 9.23 0.46 25.96
CA GLU A 345 10.03 1.62 26.35
C GLU A 345 10.73 1.41 27.70
N ALA A 346 10.02 0.86 28.69
CA ALA A 346 10.62 0.49 29.98
C ALA A 346 11.75 -0.53 29.82
N ALA A 347 11.58 -1.53 28.96
CA ALA A 347 12.62 -2.50 28.67
C ALA A 347 13.87 -1.83 28.07
N GLY A 348 13.67 -0.89 27.13
CA GLY A 348 14.75 -0.07 26.56
C GLY A 348 15.48 0.75 27.63
N GLN A 349 14.75 1.44 28.51
CA GLN A 349 15.36 2.26 29.56
C GLN A 349 16.13 1.42 30.60
N MET A 350 15.73 0.15 30.84
CA MET A 350 16.40 -0.75 31.79
C MET A 350 17.59 -1.50 31.20
N GLY A 351 17.51 -1.91 29.92
CA GLY A 351 18.47 -2.83 29.31
C GLY A 351 19.00 -2.40 27.93
N GLY A 352 18.76 -1.14 27.56
CA GLY A 352 19.17 -0.55 26.29
C GLY A 352 18.47 -1.16 25.07
N VAL A 353 19.08 -0.92 23.90
CA VAL A 353 18.56 -1.35 22.60
C VAL A 353 18.27 -2.86 22.52
N THR A 354 19.09 -3.70 23.15
CA THR A 354 18.90 -5.16 23.17
C THR A 354 17.60 -5.55 23.88
N ALA A 355 17.33 -4.96 25.05
CA ALA A 355 16.12 -5.24 25.81
C ALA A 355 14.87 -4.65 25.15
N PHE A 356 14.97 -3.46 24.55
CA PHE A 356 13.89 -2.88 23.75
C PHE A 356 13.46 -3.83 22.62
N TRP A 357 14.40 -4.31 21.81
CA TRP A 357 14.06 -5.17 20.67
C TRP A 357 13.61 -6.56 21.08
N ALA A 358 14.15 -7.14 22.16
CA ALA A 358 13.65 -8.39 22.71
C ALA A 358 12.17 -8.26 23.14
N MET A 359 11.84 -7.17 23.84
CA MET A 359 10.47 -6.88 24.26
C MET A 359 9.57 -6.59 23.06
N HIS A 360 10.04 -5.80 22.10
CA HIS A 360 9.32 -5.49 20.86
C HIS A 360 8.92 -6.76 20.10
N ASP A 361 9.88 -7.66 19.86
CA ASP A 361 9.62 -8.92 19.15
C ASP A 361 8.68 -9.84 19.96
N PHE A 362 8.82 -9.89 21.29
CA PHE A 362 7.91 -10.63 22.17
C PHE A 362 6.47 -10.12 22.09
N LEU A 363 6.26 -8.80 22.16
CA LEU A 363 4.93 -8.18 22.13
C LEU A 363 4.22 -8.49 20.81
N LEU A 364 4.90 -8.33 19.68
CA LEU A 364 4.30 -8.62 18.37
C LEU A 364 3.98 -10.10 18.16
N ALA A 365 4.78 -11.01 18.73
CA ALA A 365 4.50 -12.44 18.70
C ALA A 365 3.27 -12.83 19.55
N ASN A 366 2.99 -12.09 20.62
CA ASN A 366 1.93 -12.41 21.60
C ASN A 366 0.71 -11.46 21.55
N GLN A 367 0.50 -10.78 20.42
CA GLN A 367 -0.48 -9.70 20.21
C GLN A 367 -1.92 -10.00 20.71
N GLN A 368 -2.35 -11.27 20.68
CA GLN A 368 -3.70 -11.69 21.06
C GLN A 368 -3.86 -12.02 22.55
N SER A 369 -2.77 -12.06 23.31
CA SER A 369 -2.72 -12.56 24.69
C SER A 369 -2.36 -11.48 25.71
N PHE A 370 -2.43 -10.20 25.33
CA PHE A 370 -2.04 -9.09 26.20
C PHE A 370 -2.84 -9.11 27.51
N SER A 371 -2.13 -9.08 28.63
CA SER A 371 -2.66 -9.08 29.99
C SER A 371 -1.57 -8.60 30.98
N PRO A 372 -1.95 -8.22 32.22
CA PRO A 372 -0.99 -7.93 33.28
C PRO A 372 0.04 -9.05 33.52
N GLU A 373 -0.38 -10.30 33.42
CA GLU A 373 0.48 -11.49 33.58
C GLU A 373 1.47 -11.63 32.43
N LEU A 374 1.05 -11.28 31.19
CA LEU A 374 1.93 -11.32 30.04
C LEU A 374 3.10 -10.34 30.18
N TRP A 375 2.90 -9.17 30.80
CA TRP A 375 4.00 -8.21 31.01
C TRP A 375 5.12 -8.78 31.87
N LYS A 376 4.76 -9.52 32.93
CA LYS A 376 5.73 -10.21 33.79
C LYS A 376 6.47 -11.31 33.03
N GLN A 377 5.75 -12.08 32.20
CA GLN A 377 6.37 -13.10 31.36
C GLN A 377 7.33 -12.50 30.33
N ALA A 378 6.92 -11.38 29.71
CA ALA A 378 7.73 -10.66 28.74
C ALA A 378 9.02 -10.13 29.37
N ALA A 379 8.94 -9.54 30.57
CA ALA A 379 10.10 -9.07 31.32
C ALA A 379 11.11 -10.21 31.58
N VAL A 380 10.63 -11.35 32.08
CA VAL A 380 11.46 -12.54 32.31
C VAL A 380 12.09 -13.05 31.00
N ALA A 381 11.32 -13.13 29.91
CA ALA A 381 11.81 -13.55 28.61
C ALA A 381 12.88 -12.60 28.03
N CYS A 382 12.85 -11.32 28.41
CA CYS A 382 13.84 -10.31 28.02
C CYS A 382 15.04 -10.22 28.99
N GLY A 383 15.10 -11.07 30.02
CA GLY A 383 16.17 -11.02 31.02
C GLY A 383 16.06 -9.87 32.03
N LEU A 384 14.87 -9.31 32.21
CA LEU A 384 14.58 -8.21 33.13
C LEU A 384 13.93 -8.72 34.41
N ASN A 385 14.13 -8.01 35.52
CA ASN A 385 13.37 -8.26 36.74
C ASN A 385 11.89 -7.82 36.52
N PRO A 386 10.91 -8.71 36.69
CA PRO A 386 9.51 -8.42 36.35
C PRO A 386 8.87 -7.34 37.23
N ASP A 387 9.25 -7.24 38.50
CA ASP A 387 8.68 -6.23 39.40
C ASP A 387 9.29 -4.85 39.12
N ALA A 388 10.62 -4.79 38.92
CA ALA A 388 11.29 -3.55 38.52
C ALA A 388 10.82 -3.06 37.15
N HIS A 389 10.55 -3.97 36.21
CA HIS A 389 9.99 -3.61 34.90
C HIS A 389 8.57 -3.05 35.02
N ALA A 390 7.72 -3.68 35.84
CA ALA A 390 6.37 -3.17 36.11
C ALA A 390 6.40 -1.77 36.77
N GLU A 391 7.36 -1.50 37.66
CA GLU A 391 7.57 -0.16 38.21
C GLU A 391 8.03 0.82 37.12
N GLN A 392 9.02 0.46 36.32
CA GLN A 392 9.55 1.31 35.23
C GLN A 392 8.49 1.65 34.18
N MET A 393 7.56 0.73 33.86
CA MET A 393 6.43 1.00 32.95
C MET A 393 5.57 2.18 33.39
N ASN A 394 5.57 2.53 34.68
CA ASN A 394 4.83 3.64 35.26
C ASN A 394 5.67 4.91 35.46
N ALA A 395 6.97 4.88 35.11
CA ALA A 395 7.86 6.01 35.29
C ALA A 395 7.48 7.19 34.37
N ASP A 396 7.66 8.41 34.87
CA ASP A 396 7.43 9.63 34.10
C ASP A 396 8.33 9.70 32.85
N SER A 397 9.55 9.15 32.90
CA SER A 397 10.45 9.06 31.75
C SER A 397 9.90 8.18 30.62
N VAL A 398 9.22 7.08 30.96
CA VAL A 398 8.56 6.22 29.96
C VAL A 398 7.34 6.92 29.36
N ARG A 399 6.54 7.59 30.19
CA ARG A 399 5.40 8.38 29.70
C ARG A 399 5.87 9.49 28.75
N ALA A 400 6.92 10.22 29.12
CA ALA A 400 7.45 11.32 28.32
C ALA A 400 7.97 10.86 26.95
N ALA A 401 8.67 9.73 26.87
CA ALA A 401 9.16 9.18 25.60
C ALA A 401 8.00 8.79 24.65
N ILE A 402 6.94 8.17 25.18
CA ILE A 402 5.75 7.83 24.39
C ILE A 402 5.01 9.09 23.94
N GLU A 403 4.89 10.09 24.80
CA GLU A 403 4.28 11.39 24.47
C GLU A 403 5.07 12.11 23.37
N GLU A 404 6.41 12.06 23.41
CA GLU A 404 7.28 12.62 22.36
C GLU A 404 7.02 11.99 20.99
N ASP A 405 6.87 10.66 20.92
CA ASP A 405 6.54 9.96 19.68
C ASP A 405 5.16 10.32 19.15
N ILE A 406 4.16 10.38 20.05
CA ILE A 406 2.81 10.81 19.70
C ILE A 406 2.85 12.23 19.16
N ASP A 407 3.52 13.17 19.83
CA ASP A 407 3.61 14.57 19.42
C ASP A 407 4.36 14.76 18.09
N ALA A 408 5.39 13.95 17.82
CA ALA A 408 6.04 13.92 16.51
C ALA A 408 5.07 13.48 15.41
N ALA A 409 4.28 12.43 15.66
CA ALA A 409 3.27 11.95 14.73
C ALA A 409 2.11 12.97 14.53
N VAL A 410 1.65 13.60 15.61
CA VAL A 410 0.64 14.68 15.60
C VAL A 410 1.07 15.83 14.69
N ARG A 411 2.32 16.30 14.87
CA ARG A 411 2.88 17.42 14.10
C ARG A 411 2.95 17.12 12.60
N MET A 412 3.08 15.85 12.24
CA MET A 412 3.05 15.38 10.85
C MET A 412 1.63 15.09 10.33
N GLY A 413 0.59 15.23 11.17
CA GLY A 413 -0.80 14.95 10.81
C GLY A 413 -1.10 13.46 10.65
N LEU A 414 -0.34 12.58 11.31
CA LEU A 414 -0.55 11.13 11.25
C LEU A 414 -1.79 10.75 12.06
N THR A 415 -2.73 10.03 11.45
CA THR A 415 -4.05 9.70 12.05
C THR A 415 -4.32 8.20 12.21
N GLY A 416 -3.33 7.36 11.91
CA GLY A 416 -3.47 5.91 11.84
C GLY A 416 -2.12 5.21 11.96
N VAL A 417 -2.11 3.89 11.89
CA VAL A 417 -0.88 3.08 11.91
C VAL A 417 -1.00 1.87 10.97
N PRO A 418 0.12 1.32 10.48
CA PRO A 418 1.47 1.84 10.63
C PRO A 418 1.75 3.01 9.68
N TRP A 419 2.57 3.98 10.11
CA TRP A 419 3.22 4.94 9.21
C TRP A 419 4.67 4.58 9.03
N ILE A 420 5.14 4.62 7.79
CA ILE A 420 6.47 4.15 7.42
C ILE A 420 7.17 5.25 6.66
N PHE A 421 8.44 5.45 6.98
CA PHE A 421 9.31 6.38 6.30
C PHE A 421 10.58 5.67 5.88
N VAL A 422 10.98 5.81 4.62
CA VAL A 422 12.32 5.41 4.16
C VAL A 422 13.11 6.67 3.85
N ASN A 423 14.23 6.84 4.52
CA ASN A 423 15.05 8.06 4.47
C ASN A 423 14.19 9.32 4.68
N GLN A 424 13.36 9.27 5.72
CA GLN A 424 12.39 10.30 6.12
C GLN A 424 11.30 10.62 5.07
N LYS A 425 11.24 9.92 3.94
CA LYS A 425 10.14 10.08 2.97
C LYS A 425 9.01 9.10 3.28
N PRO A 426 7.75 9.56 3.36
CA PRO A 426 6.63 8.70 3.73
C PRO A 426 6.34 7.66 2.66
N ILE A 427 5.93 6.48 3.10
CA ILE A 427 5.40 5.40 2.27
C ILE A 427 3.93 5.22 2.66
N PRO A 428 2.98 5.75 1.87
CA PRO A 428 1.55 5.71 2.23
C PRO A 428 0.98 4.29 2.21
N ARG A 429 1.61 3.36 1.48
CA ARG A 429 1.20 1.97 1.40
C ARG A 429 2.41 1.07 1.14
N TRP A 430 2.66 0.14 2.06
CA TRP A 430 3.87 -0.70 2.03
C TRP A 430 3.68 -2.03 1.31
N ARG A 431 2.43 -2.45 1.06
CA ARG A 431 2.09 -3.64 0.28
C ARG A 431 0.78 -3.46 -0.49
N LEU A 432 0.62 -4.28 -1.52
CA LEU A 432 -0.62 -4.45 -2.27
C LEU A 432 -1.19 -5.84 -1.96
N ASP A 433 -2.50 -5.93 -1.81
CA ASP A 433 -3.17 -7.22 -1.61
C ASP A 433 -2.93 -8.12 -2.84
N GLY A 434 -2.44 -9.35 -2.59
CA GLY A 434 -2.12 -10.31 -3.65
C GLY A 434 -0.83 -10.05 -4.43
N ALA A 435 -0.08 -8.98 -4.13
CA ALA A 435 1.23 -8.77 -4.76
C ALA A 435 2.30 -9.69 -4.17
N LYS A 436 3.16 -10.25 -5.03
CA LYS A 436 4.26 -11.14 -4.63
C LYS A 436 5.31 -10.42 -3.78
N GLU A 437 5.56 -9.15 -4.07
CA GLU A 437 6.59 -8.36 -3.41
C GLU A 437 6.00 -7.06 -2.79
N PRO A 438 6.27 -6.78 -1.50
CA PRO A 438 5.89 -5.52 -0.87
C PRO A 438 6.59 -4.30 -1.49
N ILE A 439 5.85 -3.18 -1.58
CA ILE A 439 6.36 -1.89 -2.04
C ILE A 439 7.54 -1.42 -1.20
N LEU A 440 7.49 -1.65 0.11
CA LEU A 440 8.58 -1.30 1.02
C LEU A 440 9.91 -1.94 0.62
N LYS A 441 9.91 -3.21 0.18
CA LYS A 441 11.14 -3.91 -0.23
C LYS A 441 11.70 -3.30 -1.50
N ARG A 442 10.85 -3.04 -2.51
CA ARG A 442 11.25 -2.34 -3.74
C ARG A 442 11.92 -1.00 -3.46
N ILE A 443 11.38 -0.23 -2.52
CA ILE A 443 11.93 1.07 -2.12
C ILE A 443 13.28 0.90 -1.40
N ILE A 444 13.39 -0.06 -0.47
CA ILE A 444 14.66 -0.32 0.23
C ILE A 444 15.73 -0.79 -0.76
N ASP A 445 15.41 -1.71 -1.67
CA ASP A 445 16.36 -2.17 -2.71
C ASP A 445 16.79 -1.02 -3.63
N GLU A 446 15.89 -0.10 -4.00
CA GLU A 446 16.25 1.09 -4.79
C GLU A 446 17.22 2.02 -4.05
N VAL A 447 16.99 2.26 -2.76
CA VAL A 447 17.88 3.10 -1.93
C VAL A 447 19.24 2.44 -1.69
N THR A 448 19.23 1.12 -1.50
CA THR A 448 20.43 0.35 -1.14
C THR A 448 21.22 -0.15 -2.34
N ALA A 449 20.68 -0.02 -3.56
CA ALA A 449 21.38 -0.36 -4.78
C ALA A 449 22.69 0.44 -4.91
N PRO A 450 23.77 -0.18 -5.42
CA PRO A 450 24.99 0.55 -5.73
C PRO A 450 24.68 1.69 -6.70
N LYS A 451 25.13 2.90 -6.38
CA LYS A 451 25.05 4.02 -7.32
C LYS A 451 25.93 3.68 -8.54
N LYS A 452 25.33 3.72 -9.73
CA LYS A 452 26.03 3.52 -11.00
C LYS A 452 26.91 4.71 -11.35
#